data_AF-A0A958KI77-F1
#
_entry.id   AF-A0A958KI77-F1
#
_cell.length_a   1.000
_cell.length_b   1.000
_cell.length_c   1.000
_cell.angle_alpha   90.00
_cell.angle_beta   90.00
_cell.angle_gamma   90.00
#
_symmetry.space_group_name_H-M   'P 1'
#
loop_
_entity.id
_entity.type
_entity.pdbx_description
1 polymer ?
#
loop_
_entity_poly.entity_id
_entity_poly.type
_entity_poly.pdbx_seq_one_letter_code
_entity_poly.pdbx_strand_id
1 'polypeptide(L)'
;LSLGVASLLVMFNNCTAEHEGFDEAKFQSSLGSGKCSITSEQQLFSYTYHPFLEENCAACHVPGGIGKGGFATSGLQVAWQAFSAVGFSKVSAFAVDAAHQSPYTGPHQESKVNELKDLWAKGQEELVRCQGADSITEFVDDPWEDVRVHSISKAINPSLEDEVTLRWDLNNEMRNPPDGVTWPELPGAFFEIAVRIQVQSTSTAYYISKPRIIYPAQNANATDITLKSIRFKINGEDVVNETTYHFIEASARKNQSTLLSAGTMVAVGTLRASDVLSFSIGEIAAVTLPPPPPGPTASFELATTTLSTEAGTSDCPNDSEGNPLVTNGDKCIYAKVVLSRPIDTFSAVGFSIDNGGTTARVPCCSQIIDINDETTEVRNYDRDFDIVGNGSFTLRFDPTETEKSIAIRIINDQRDDAANETITLRLDDFLIASGENGSIAGQSTHLVNIPDNDAAPGAFEVTLTDLMKPNGAFDRFCVRCHHRNSADQLGREYDMTTYEDLISLNRFKPGDLDNSKSWRRILGLDGKEPMPKGGILNLDGGDTAREDIRQWILSGAKNN
;
A
#
# COMPACT_ATOMS: atom_id res chain seq x y z
N LEU A 1 82.66 -27.33 -15.74
CA LEU A 1 82.97 -26.46 -14.58
C LEU A 1 81.67 -25.84 -14.10
N SER A 2 81.48 -25.82 -12.79
CA SER A 2 80.29 -25.31 -12.10
C SER A 2 80.11 -23.80 -12.23
N LEU A 3 78.87 -23.36 -12.02
CA LEU A 3 78.37 -22.35 -11.07
C LEU A 3 77.00 -21.91 -11.63
N GLY A 4 75.86 -22.05 -10.96
CA GLY A 4 75.58 -22.04 -9.53
C GLY A 4 74.84 -20.74 -9.20
N VAL A 5 73.52 -20.72 -9.37
CA VAL A 5 72.62 -19.83 -8.62
C VAL A 5 71.39 -20.64 -8.23
N ALA A 6 71.30 -20.92 -6.93
CA ALA A 6 70.10 -21.46 -6.30
C ALA A 6 69.17 -20.31 -5.98
N SER A 7 67.96 -20.34 -6.56
CA SER A 7 66.81 -19.60 -6.04
C SER A 7 65.85 -20.62 -5.45
N LEU A 8 65.69 -20.57 -4.13
CA LEU A 8 64.74 -21.37 -3.37
C LEU A 8 63.33 -20.84 -3.67
N LEU A 9 62.55 -21.58 -4.46
CA LEU A 9 61.10 -21.41 -4.56
C LEU A 9 60.46 -22.55 -3.78
N VAL A 10 60.05 -22.25 -2.55
CA VAL A 10 59.12 -23.09 -1.80
C VAL A 10 57.75 -22.89 -2.45
N MET A 11 57.38 -23.76 -3.40
CA MET A 11 55.98 -23.92 -3.78
C MET A 11 55.37 -24.94 -2.84
N PHE A 12 54.49 -24.47 -1.96
CA PHE A 12 53.52 -25.33 -1.27
C PHE A 12 52.61 -25.95 -2.32
N ASN A 13 52.77 -27.24 -2.55
CA ASN A 13 51.89 -28.03 -3.38
C ASN A 13 50.81 -28.65 -2.46
N ASN A 14 49.83 -27.85 -2.06
CA ASN A 14 48.65 -28.30 -1.31
C ASN A 14 47.43 -28.44 -2.22
N CYS A 15 47.60 -29.02 -3.41
CA CYS A 15 46.46 -29.54 -4.17
C CYS A 15 46.15 -30.94 -3.68
N THR A 16 45.26 -31.05 -2.68
CA THR A 16 44.57 -32.29 -2.34
C THR A 16 43.06 -32.03 -2.22
N ALA A 17 42.31 -32.64 -3.14
CA ALA A 17 40.90 -33.01 -3.09
C ALA A 17 39.84 -31.93 -2.76
N GLU A 18 39.66 -30.93 -3.64
CA GLU A 18 38.43 -30.09 -3.62
C GLU A 18 37.37 -30.51 -4.67
N HIS A 19 37.58 -31.62 -5.40
CA HIS A 19 36.61 -32.11 -6.39
C HIS A 19 36.46 -33.64 -6.38
N GLU A 20 36.36 -34.27 -5.21
CA GLU A 20 35.62 -35.54 -5.18
C GLU A 20 34.14 -35.21 -5.38
N GLY A 21 33.61 -35.60 -6.55
CA GLY A 21 32.20 -35.41 -6.88
C GLY A 21 31.31 -35.95 -5.77
N PHE A 22 30.47 -35.07 -5.23
CA PHE A 22 29.49 -35.38 -4.20
C PHE A 22 28.55 -36.49 -4.68
N ASP A 23 28.49 -37.59 -3.92
CA ASP A 23 27.56 -38.69 -4.12
C ASP A 23 26.42 -38.52 -3.09
N GLU A 24 25.40 -37.76 -3.48
CA GLU A 24 24.21 -37.44 -2.67
C GLU A 24 23.56 -38.71 -2.10
N ALA A 25 23.59 -39.81 -2.86
CA ALA A 25 23.07 -41.11 -2.44
C ALA A 25 23.90 -41.72 -1.29
N LYS A 26 25.23 -41.51 -1.28
CA LYS A 26 26.08 -41.94 -0.15
C LYS A 26 25.85 -41.10 1.10
N PHE A 27 25.72 -39.78 0.96
CA PHE A 27 25.43 -38.87 2.08
C PHE A 27 24.07 -39.17 2.73
N GLN A 28 23.02 -39.32 1.92
CA GLN A 28 21.71 -39.73 2.43
C GLN A 28 21.73 -41.14 3.03
N SER A 29 22.56 -42.06 2.51
CA SER A 29 22.71 -43.41 3.06
C SER A 29 23.54 -43.48 4.36
N SER A 30 24.40 -42.49 4.63
CA SER A 30 25.17 -42.44 5.87
C SER A 30 24.36 -41.87 7.02
N LEU A 31 23.46 -40.92 6.74
CA LEU A 31 22.54 -40.32 7.71
C LEU A 31 21.63 -41.39 8.34
N GLY A 32 21.89 -41.72 9.60
CA GLY A 32 21.13 -42.73 10.37
C GLY A 32 21.70 -44.15 10.34
N SER A 33 22.81 -44.39 9.62
CA SER A 33 23.48 -45.71 9.54
C SER A 33 24.40 -46.03 10.74
N GLY A 34 24.58 -45.08 11.67
CA GLY A 34 25.49 -45.22 12.81
C GLY A 34 26.97 -45.02 12.47
N LYS A 35 27.32 -44.76 11.21
CA LYS A 35 28.66 -44.31 10.81
C LYS A 35 28.79 -42.79 11.01
N CYS A 36 30.01 -42.33 11.26
CA CYS A 36 30.34 -40.91 11.45
C CYS A 36 30.94 -40.36 10.17
N SER A 37 30.07 -39.86 9.30
CA SER A 37 30.45 -39.40 7.96
C SER A 37 30.65 -37.88 7.89
N ILE A 38 30.24 -37.15 8.92
CA ILE A 38 30.40 -35.70 9.06
C ILE A 38 31.15 -35.42 10.36
N THR A 39 32.18 -34.58 10.29
CA THR A 39 33.09 -34.30 11.41
C THR A 39 33.16 -32.82 11.80
N SER A 40 32.46 -31.93 11.09
CA SER A 40 32.29 -30.53 11.47
C SER A 40 31.04 -29.90 10.83
N GLU A 41 30.55 -28.80 11.39
CA GLU A 41 29.45 -28.03 10.78
C GLU A 41 29.86 -27.38 9.45
N GLN A 42 31.13 -27.00 9.29
CA GLN A 42 31.65 -26.52 7.99
C GLN A 42 31.53 -27.61 6.92
N GLN A 43 31.80 -28.87 7.31
CA GLN A 43 31.64 -30.01 6.43
C GLN A 43 30.15 -30.26 6.13
N LEU A 44 29.28 -30.17 7.14
CA LEU A 44 27.82 -30.22 6.93
C LEU A 44 27.34 -29.12 5.98
N PHE A 45 27.83 -27.90 6.13
CA PHE A 45 27.54 -26.75 5.26
C PHE A 45 27.98 -26.99 3.83
N SER A 46 29.20 -27.49 3.64
CA SER A 46 29.73 -27.85 2.32
C SER A 46 28.85 -28.87 1.57
N TYR A 47 28.18 -29.77 2.30
CA TYR A 47 27.32 -30.81 1.72
C TYR A 47 25.83 -30.43 1.62
N THR A 48 25.41 -29.32 2.21
CA THR A 48 23.99 -28.94 2.28
C THR A 48 23.76 -27.58 1.64
N TYR A 49 23.96 -26.51 2.39
CA TYR A 49 23.62 -25.16 1.97
C TYR A 49 24.61 -24.58 0.96
N HIS A 50 25.90 -24.91 1.05
CA HIS A 50 26.92 -24.27 0.21
C HIS A 50 26.67 -24.43 -1.30
N PRO A 51 26.36 -25.62 -1.84
CA PRO A 51 26.08 -25.78 -3.28
C PRO A 51 24.83 -25.00 -3.72
N PHE A 52 23.77 -25.03 -2.90
CA PHE A 52 22.54 -24.30 -3.17
C PHE A 52 22.77 -22.79 -3.19
N LEU A 53 23.56 -22.27 -2.25
CA LEU A 53 23.86 -20.85 -2.15
C LEU A 53 24.78 -20.37 -3.26
N GLU A 54 25.77 -21.16 -3.66
CA GLU A 54 26.60 -20.86 -4.82
C GLU A 54 25.76 -20.79 -6.11
N GLU A 55 24.85 -21.75 -6.30
CA GLU A 55 24.02 -21.80 -7.50
C GLU A 55 22.99 -20.67 -7.57
N ASN A 56 22.34 -20.37 -6.45
CA ASN A 56 21.17 -19.49 -6.44
C ASN A 56 21.45 -18.10 -5.86
N CYS A 57 22.47 -17.93 -5.00
CA CYS A 57 22.69 -16.69 -4.26
C CYS A 57 24.03 -15.98 -4.58
N ALA A 58 24.93 -16.60 -5.36
CA ALA A 58 26.26 -16.05 -5.64
C ALA A 58 26.25 -14.73 -6.43
N ALA A 59 25.17 -14.45 -7.16
CA ALA A 59 25.03 -13.17 -7.86
C ALA A 59 24.99 -11.96 -6.89
N CYS A 60 24.59 -12.18 -5.63
CA CYS A 60 24.40 -11.13 -4.64
C CYS A 60 25.30 -11.29 -3.41
N HIS A 61 25.50 -12.52 -2.92
CA HIS A 61 26.13 -12.82 -1.62
C HIS A 61 27.57 -13.32 -1.75
N VAL A 62 28.38 -12.58 -2.51
CA VAL A 62 29.83 -12.75 -2.66
C VAL A 62 30.57 -11.53 -2.13
N PRO A 63 31.87 -11.62 -1.79
CA PRO A 63 32.67 -10.46 -1.42
C PRO A 63 32.59 -9.33 -2.47
N GLY A 64 32.08 -8.16 -2.06
CA GLY A 64 31.88 -7.02 -2.95
C GLY A 64 30.56 -7.04 -3.75
N GLY A 65 29.70 -8.04 -3.54
CA GLY A 65 28.36 -8.12 -4.11
C GLY A 65 27.36 -7.15 -3.47
N ILE A 66 26.18 -7.03 -4.08
CA ILE A 66 25.11 -6.12 -3.63
C ILE A 66 24.42 -6.60 -2.34
N GLY A 67 24.52 -7.90 -2.02
CA GLY A 67 23.97 -8.52 -0.83
C GLY A 67 24.94 -8.48 0.35
N LYS A 68 24.41 -8.46 1.58
CA LYS A 68 25.22 -8.52 2.80
C LYS A 68 25.70 -9.96 3.06
N GLY A 69 26.99 -10.12 3.35
CA GLY A 69 27.61 -11.40 3.68
C GLY A 69 28.08 -12.17 2.44
N GLY A 70 29.24 -12.83 2.56
CA GLY A 70 29.88 -13.60 1.47
C GLY A 70 29.59 -15.10 1.52
N PHE A 71 28.39 -15.51 1.95
CA PHE A 71 28.06 -16.92 2.21
C PHE A 71 27.82 -17.77 0.95
N ALA A 72 27.72 -17.13 -0.22
CA ALA A 72 27.54 -17.78 -1.52
C ALA A 72 28.82 -17.74 -2.38
N THR A 73 29.97 -17.45 -1.77
CA THR A 73 31.26 -17.44 -2.47
C THR A 73 31.80 -18.85 -2.71
N SER A 74 32.60 -19.02 -3.77
CA SER A 74 33.26 -20.29 -4.10
C SER A 74 34.29 -20.73 -3.05
N GLY A 75 34.79 -19.79 -2.24
CA GLY A 75 35.68 -20.10 -1.13
C GLY A 75 34.92 -20.65 0.07
N LEU A 76 34.88 -21.98 0.24
CA LEU A 76 34.14 -22.68 1.30
C LEU A 76 34.39 -22.11 2.71
N GLN A 77 35.63 -21.76 3.05
CA GLN A 77 35.95 -21.23 4.37
C GLN A 77 35.33 -19.85 4.62
N VAL A 78 35.38 -18.97 3.63
CA VAL A 78 34.78 -17.63 3.70
C VAL A 78 33.26 -17.73 3.66
N ALA A 79 32.74 -18.63 2.82
CA ALA A 79 31.33 -18.93 2.72
C ALA A 79 30.77 -19.43 4.06
N TRP A 80 31.46 -20.38 4.68
CA TRP A 80 31.09 -20.94 5.99
C TRP A 80 31.09 -19.87 7.08
N GLN A 81 32.14 -19.06 7.20
CA GLN A 81 32.21 -18.02 8.22
C GLN A 81 31.08 -16.99 8.08
N ALA A 82 30.73 -16.63 6.84
CA ALA A 82 29.61 -15.74 6.58
C ALA A 82 28.25 -16.43 6.82
N PHE A 83 28.12 -17.71 6.46
CA PHE A 83 26.90 -18.48 6.65
C PHE A 83 26.61 -18.75 8.13
N SER A 84 27.61 -19.14 8.90
CA SER A 84 27.48 -19.39 10.34
C SER A 84 27.15 -18.11 11.11
N ALA A 85 27.64 -16.95 10.66
CA ALA A 85 27.28 -15.64 11.22
C ALA A 85 25.83 -15.22 10.90
N VAL A 86 25.27 -15.65 9.76
CA VAL A 86 23.89 -15.30 9.34
C VAL A 86 22.86 -16.32 9.85
N GLY A 87 23.24 -17.60 9.89
CA GLY A 87 22.42 -18.73 10.32
C GLY A 87 21.53 -19.32 9.23
N PHE A 88 21.45 -20.65 9.19
CA PHE A 88 20.70 -21.41 8.16
C PHE A 88 19.21 -21.03 8.10
N SER A 89 18.58 -20.71 9.24
CA SER A 89 17.16 -20.34 9.28
C SER A 89 16.87 -19.04 8.54
N LYS A 90 17.75 -18.04 8.68
CA LYS A 90 17.60 -16.74 8.01
C LYS A 90 17.85 -16.87 6.53
N VAL A 91 18.91 -17.58 6.16
CA VAL A 91 19.23 -17.91 4.76
C VAL A 91 18.06 -18.66 4.10
N SER A 92 17.48 -19.64 4.80
CA SER A 92 16.34 -20.42 4.31
C SER A 92 15.07 -19.59 4.13
N ALA A 93 14.80 -18.64 5.03
CA ALA A 93 13.62 -17.79 4.95
C ALA A 93 13.69 -16.86 3.73
N PHE A 94 14.85 -16.25 3.49
CA PHE A 94 15.06 -15.39 2.34
C PHE A 94 15.17 -16.16 1.01
N ALA A 95 15.65 -17.40 1.04
CA ALA A 95 15.70 -18.26 -0.15
C ALA A 95 14.32 -18.59 -0.74
N VAL A 96 13.27 -18.63 0.09
CA VAL A 96 11.89 -18.92 -0.34
C VAL A 96 11.02 -17.66 -0.45
N ASP A 97 11.56 -16.50 -0.09
CA ASP A 97 10.84 -15.23 -0.12
C ASP A 97 10.87 -14.63 -1.53
N ALA A 98 9.69 -14.52 -2.16
CA ALA A 98 9.56 -13.89 -3.48
C ALA A 98 9.94 -12.40 -3.49
N ALA A 99 9.86 -11.74 -2.32
CA ALA A 99 10.22 -10.33 -2.16
C ALA A 99 11.73 -10.14 -1.91
N HIS A 100 12.51 -11.22 -1.75
CA HIS A 100 13.95 -11.10 -1.55
C HIS A 100 14.68 -10.78 -2.86
N GLN A 101 14.65 -11.70 -3.83
CA GLN A 101 15.14 -11.47 -5.20
C GLN A 101 14.71 -12.59 -6.16
N SER A 102 13.56 -12.44 -6.82
CA SER A 102 13.13 -13.33 -7.91
C SER A 102 13.97 -13.08 -9.19
N PRO A 103 14.35 -14.10 -9.99
CA PRO A 103 13.95 -15.51 -9.94
C PRO A 103 14.87 -16.39 -9.09
N TYR A 104 15.84 -15.82 -8.38
CA TYR A 104 16.83 -16.58 -7.61
C TYR A 104 16.26 -17.12 -6.29
N THR A 105 15.23 -16.46 -5.78
CA THR A 105 14.53 -16.80 -4.54
C THR A 105 13.02 -16.75 -4.76
N GLY A 106 12.27 -17.47 -3.93
CA GLY A 106 10.80 -17.51 -3.98
C GLY A 106 10.22 -18.91 -3.76
N PRO A 107 8.89 -19.05 -3.84
CA PRO A 107 8.20 -20.32 -3.54
C PRO A 107 8.66 -21.51 -4.38
N HIS A 108 9.22 -21.28 -5.57
CA HIS A 108 9.78 -22.34 -6.42
C HIS A 108 11.00 -23.03 -5.77
N GLN A 109 11.68 -22.39 -4.81
CA GLN A 109 12.78 -22.97 -4.05
C GLN A 109 12.32 -23.73 -2.79
N GLU A 110 11.04 -23.67 -2.43
CA GLU A 110 10.53 -24.18 -1.15
C GLU A 110 10.79 -25.67 -0.93
N SER A 111 10.60 -26.49 -1.97
CA SER A 111 10.89 -27.93 -1.91
C SER A 111 12.37 -28.19 -1.62
N LYS A 112 13.28 -27.46 -2.27
CA LYS A 112 14.72 -27.66 -2.09
C LYS A 112 15.18 -27.15 -0.74
N VAL A 113 14.69 -25.98 -0.31
CA VAL A 113 15.02 -25.41 1.00
C VAL A 113 14.51 -26.28 2.15
N ASN A 114 13.34 -26.91 2.01
CA ASN A 114 12.85 -27.85 3.02
C ASN A 114 13.70 -29.13 3.08
N GLU A 115 14.15 -29.65 1.93
CA GLU A 115 15.13 -30.75 1.91
C GLU A 115 16.44 -30.36 2.62
N LEU A 116 16.95 -29.15 2.38
CA LEU A 116 18.17 -28.66 3.03
C LEU A 116 18.01 -28.51 4.55
N LYS A 117 16.85 -28.05 5.02
CA LYS A 117 16.54 -27.99 6.46
C LYS A 117 16.56 -29.38 7.10
N ASP A 118 15.96 -30.36 6.43
CA ASP A 118 15.90 -31.74 6.92
C ASP A 118 17.30 -32.38 6.94
N LEU A 119 18.11 -32.16 5.91
CA LEU A 119 19.49 -32.64 5.84
C LEU A 119 20.38 -31.95 6.89
N TRP A 120 20.21 -30.65 7.10
CA TRP A 120 20.90 -29.90 8.14
C TRP A 120 20.58 -30.43 9.53
N ALA A 121 19.29 -30.62 9.84
CA ALA A 121 18.85 -31.16 11.14
C ALA A 121 19.43 -32.56 11.40
N LYS A 122 19.36 -33.47 10.41
CA LYS A 122 19.93 -34.83 10.53
C LYS A 122 21.45 -34.83 10.65
N GLY A 123 22.13 -33.94 9.94
CA GLY A 123 23.58 -33.77 10.03
C GLY A 123 24.03 -33.26 11.39
N GLN A 124 23.25 -32.37 11.99
CA GLN A 124 23.46 -31.89 13.35
C GLN A 124 23.29 -33.00 14.40
N GLU A 125 22.26 -33.84 14.25
CA GLU A 125 22.07 -35.04 15.09
C GLU A 125 23.23 -36.03 14.96
N GLU A 126 23.79 -36.17 13.75
CA GLU A 126 24.97 -37.01 13.50
C GLU A 126 26.25 -36.44 14.13
N LEU A 127 26.49 -35.13 14.03
CA LEU A 127 27.63 -34.47 14.67
C LEU A 127 27.61 -34.71 16.19
N VAL A 128 26.46 -34.48 16.84
CA VAL A 128 26.25 -34.72 18.28
C VAL A 128 26.50 -36.19 18.64
N ARG A 129 26.01 -37.13 17.81
CA ARG A 129 26.20 -38.58 18.02
C ARG A 129 27.66 -39.01 17.88
N CYS A 130 28.40 -38.41 16.97
CA CYS A 130 29.71 -38.89 16.53
C CYS A 130 30.91 -38.26 17.24
N GLN A 131 30.77 -37.03 17.75
CA GLN A 131 31.83 -36.35 18.48
C GLN A 131 31.78 -36.65 19.99
N GLY A 132 30.70 -37.25 20.49
CA GLY A 132 30.44 -37.31 21.93
C GLY A 132 30.23 -35.89 22.50
N ALA A 133 29.56 -35.78 23.64
CA ALA A 133 29.20 -34.49 24.23
C ALA A 133 30.40 -33.56 24.54
N ASP A 134 31.64 -34.10 24.52
CA ASP A 134 32.85 -33.42 25.00
C ASP A 134 33.81 -32.94 23.88
N SER A 135 33.50 -33.09 22.58
CA SER A 135 34.45 -32.70 21.51
C SER A 135 33.92 -31.81 20.38
N ILE A 136 32.85 -31.05 20.65
CA ILE A 136 32.61 -29.81 19.88
C ILE A 136 33.59 -28.76 20.39
N THR A 137 34.84 -28.81 19.94
CA THR A 137 35.84 -27.77 20.23
C THR A 137 35.41 -26.46 19.61
N GLU A 138 35.29 -25.45 20.48
CA GLU A 138 35.08 -24.02 20.22
C GLU A 138 33.82 -23.69 19.42
N PHE A 139 32.72 -23.50 20.17
CA PHE A 139 31.81 -22.40 19.92
C PHE A 139 32.63 -21.17 19.51
N VAL A 140 32.12 -20.33 18.58
CA VAL A 140 32.53 -18.93 18.62
C VAL A 140 32.28 -18.50 20.06
N ASP A 141 33.35 -18.25 20.83
CA ASP A 141 33.25 -17.84 22.24
C ASP A 141 32.13 -16.81 22.29
N ASP A 142 31.06 -17.13 23.02
CA ASP A 142 29.95 -16.21 23.17
C ASP A 142 30.57 -14.97 23.82
N PRO A 143 30.73 -13.85 23.09
CA PRO A 143 31.52 -12.74 23.59
C PRO A 143 30.80 -12.07 24.77
N TRP A 144 29.56 -12.49 25.06
CA TRP A 144 28.77 -12.06 26.18
C TRP A 144 28.65 -13.08 27.31
N GLU A 145 29.31 -14.25 27.25
CA GLU A 145 29.12 -15.32 28.24
C GLU A 145 29.28 -14.82 29.70
N ASP A 146 30.34 -14.06 29.96
CA ASP A 146 30.65 -13.50 31.28
C ASP A 146 29.83 -12.24 31.65
N VAL A 147 29.13 -11.64 30.68
CA VAL A 147 28.45 -10.34 30.87
C VAL A 147 26.93 -10.40 30.66
N ARG A 148 26.38 -11.58 30.39
CA ARG A 148 24.93 -11.78 30.20
C ARG A 148 24.14 -11.45 31.46
N VAL A 149 23.05 -10.71 31.27
CA VAL A 149 22.07 -10.46 32.33
C VAL A 149 20.86 -11.35 32.11
N HIS A 150 20.52 -12.12 33.13
CA HIS A 150 19.47 -13.14 33.07
C HIS A 150 18.15 -12.60 33.59
N SER A 151 17.04 -13.01 33.00
CA SER A 151 15.70 -12.79 33.56
C SER A 151 15.38 -13.78 34.68
N ILE A 152 14.32 -13.49 35.44
CA ILE A 152 13.67 -14.51 36.26
C ILE A 152 12.94 -15.53 35.38
N SER A 153 12.73 -16.74 35.90
CA SER A 153 12.03 -17.79 35.17
C SER A 153 10.51 -17.65 35.32
N LYS A 154 9.75 -17.83 34.24
CA LYS A 154 8.28 -17.82 34.23
C LYS A 154 7.75 -19.18 33.81
N ALA A 155 6.67 -19.62 34.45
CA ALA A 155 5.98 -20.85 34.08
C ALA A 155 5.42 -20.72 32.66
N ILE A 156 5.64 -21.76 31.85
CA ILE A 156 5.08 -21.84 30.49
C ILE A 156 3.57 -22.14 30.55
N ASN A 157 3.11 -22.80 31.63
CA ASN A 157 1.72 -23.21 31.88
C ASN A 157 1.00 -23.78 30.64
N PRO A 158 1.28 -25.04 30.26
CA PRO A 158 0.75 -25.63 29.04
C PRO A 158 -0.73 -26.02 29.20
N SER A 159 -1.67 -25.14 28.83
CA SER A 159 -3.00 -25.58 28.39
C SER A 159 -2.95 -25.78 26.88
N LEU A 160 -2.83 -27.05 26.48
CA LEU A 160 -2.38 -27.51 25.17
C LEU A 160 -3.37 -27.19 24.04
N GLU A 161 -3.00 -26.21 23.20
CA GLU A 161 -3.12 -26.13 21.72
C GLU A 161 -2.82 -24.71 21.22
N ASP A 162 -3.01 -23.70 22.07
CA ASP A 162 -2.87 -22.27 21.75
C ASP A 162 -1.46 -21.70 22.02
N GLU A 163 -1.12 -20.65 21.28
CA GLU A 163 0.09 -19.84 21.50
C GLU A 163 -0.04 -19.04 22.82
N VAL A 164 0.94 -19.19 23.71
CA VAL A 164 0.99 -18.49 25.01
C VAL A 164 1.98 -17.33 24.94
N THR A 165 1.57 -16.16 25.38
CA THR A 165 2.46 -14.99 25.49
C THR A 165 3.13 -14.95 26.85
N LEU A 166 4.47 -14.99 26.87
CA LEU A 166 5.27 -14.72 28.06
C LEU A 166 5.88 -13.33 27.97
N ARG A 167 5.86 -12.59 29.08
CA ARG A 167 6.28 -11.20 29.13
C ARG A 167 7.07 -10.91 30.41
N TRP A 168 8.19 -10.20 30.33
CA TRP A 168 9.02 -9.77 31.46
C TRP A 168 9.15 -8.25 31.49
N ASP A 169 9.01 -7.66 32.67
CA ASP A 169 9.38 -6.27 32.94
C ASP A 169 10.91 -6.15 32.97
N LEU A 170 11.49 -5.40 32.03
CA LEU A 170 12.94 -5.29 31.90
C LEU A 170 13.59 -4.49 33.04
N ASN A 171 12.83 -3.77 33.85
CA ASN A 171 13.36 -3.10 35.05
C ASN A 171 13.31 -3.99 36.29
N ASN A 172 12.25 -4.79 36.43
CA ASN A 172 11.92 -5.44 37.69
C ASN A 172 12.11 -6.96 37.68
N GLU A 173 12.14 -7.58 36.51
CA GLU A 173 12.16 -9.04 36.34
C GLU A 173 13.47 -9.56 35.75
N MET A 174 14.53 -8.75 35.88
CA MET A 174 15.91 -9.10 35.59
C MET A 174 16.64 -9.47 36.89
N ARG A 175 17.53 -10.46 36.83
CA ARG A 175 18.44 -10.81 37.93
C ARG A 175 19.55 -9.77 38.02
N ASN A 176 20.23 -9.75 39.16
CA ASN A 176 21.39 -8.90 39.36
C ASN A 176 22.42 -9.14 38.24
N PRO A 177 22.86 -8.08 37.54
CA PRO A 177 23.91 -8.19 36.54
C PRO A 177 25.22 -8.76 37.13
N PRO A 178 26.04 -9.46 36.33
CA PRO A 178 27.39 -9.85 36.73
C PRO A 178 28.26 -8.66 37.18
N ASP A 179 29.31 -8.93 37.95
CA ASP A 179 30.23 -7.88 38.43
C ASP A 179 30.82 -7.09 37.25
N GLY A 180 30.70 -5.76 37.31
CA GLY A 180 31.18 -4.86 36.25
C GLY A 180 30.18 -4.61 35.11
N VAL A 181 29.04 -5.31 35.08
CA VAL A 181 27.94 -5.06 34.13
C VAL A 181 26.92 -4.14 34.76
N THR A 182 26.54 -3.06 34.06
CA THR A 182 25.47 -2.16 34.50
C THR A 182 24.23 -2.38 33.65
N TRP A 183 23.08 -2.59 34.29
CA TRP A 183 21.79 -2.65 33.60
C TRP A 183 21.17 -1.25 33.53
N PRO A 184 20.77 -0.77 32.33
CA PRO A 184 20.15 0.55 32.21
C PRO A 184 18.75 0.59 32.84
N GLU A 185 18.32 1.78 33.27
CA GLU A 185 16.92 2.01 33.63
C GLU A 185 16.04 2.09 32.36
N LEU A 186 15.08 1.16 32.26
CA LEU A 186 14.18 0.96 31.11
C LEU A 186 12.70 1.04 31.55
N PRO A 187 12.23 2.18 32.12
CA PRO A 187 10.91 2.27 32.72
C PRO A 187 9.79 2.00 31.71
N GLY A 188 8.94 1.02 32.03
CA GLY A 188 7.79 0.64 31.23
C GLY A 188 8.10 -0.21 29.99
N ALA A 189 9.36 -0.61 29.79
CA ALA A 189 9.75 -1.54 28.74
C ALA A 189 9.55 -2.99 29.19
N PHE A 190 8.91 -3.80 28.34
CA PHE A 190 8.74 -5.23 28.56
C PHE A 190 9.34 -6.02 27.41
N PHE A 191 9.97 -7.14 27.73
CA PHE A 191 10.33 -8.16 26.74
C PHE A 191 9.20 -9.18 26.63
N GLU A 192 8.76 -9.48 25.42
CA GLU A 192 7.64 -10.39 25.16
C GLU A 192 8.02 -11.44 24.11
N ILE A 193 7.56 -12.67 24.31
CA ILE A 193 7.67 -13.76 23.33
C ILE A 193 6.35 -14.51 23.24
N ALA A 194 6.16 -15.20 22.13
CA ALA A 194 5.13 -16.22 21.95
C ALA A 194 5.75 -17.61 22.09
N VAL A 195 5.13 -18.48 22.88
CA VAL A 195 5.54 -19.88 23.08
C VAL A 195 4.39 -20.78 22.65
N ARG A 196 4.66 -21.71 21.74
CA ARG A 196 3.73 -22.78 21.37
C ARG A 196 4.39 -24.13 21.63
N ILE A 197 3.59 -25.10 22.05
CA ILE A 197 4.06 -26.47 22.29
C ILE A 197 3.45 -27.40 21.24
N GLN A 198 4.28 -28.22 20.60
CA GLN A 198 3.81 -29.24 19.68
C GLN A 198 4.28 -30.62 20.11
N VAL A 199 3.33 -31.51 20.37
CA VAL A 199 3.57 -32.91 20.72
C VAL A 199 3.50 -33.74 19.43
N GLN A 200 4.58 -34.44 19.10
CA GLN A 200 4.61 -35.46 18.05
C GLN A 200 4.77 -36.85 18.70
N SER A 201 4.50 -37.91 17.94
CA SER A 201 4.42 -39.29 18.47
C SER A 201 5.64 -39.79 19.26
N THR A 202 6.81 -39.17 19.11
CA THR A 202 8.07 -39.55 19.77
C THR A 202 8.84 -38.38 20.41
N SER A 203 8.38 -37.14 20.25
CA SER A 203 9.09 -35.95 20.74
C SER A 203 8.14 -34.80 21.01
N THR A 204 8.55 -33.90 21.90
CA THR A 204 7.85 -32.64 22.11
C THR A 204 8.80 -31.48 21.90
N ALA A 205 8.30 -30.39 21.32
CA ALA A 205 9.06 -29.19 21.07
C ALA A 205 8.36 -27.92 21.55
N TYR A 206 9.14 -26.98 22.10
CA TYR A 206 8.72 -25.60 22.32
C TYR A 206 9.14 -24.77 21.11
N TYR A 207 8.18 -24.04 20.56
CA TYR A 207 8.37 -23.07 19.50
C TYR A 207 8.31 -21.69 20.14
N ILE A 208 9.46 -21.03 20.23
CA ILE A 208 9.60 -19.70 20.80
C ILE A 208 9.75 -18.72 19.64
N SER A 209 8.83 -17.77 19.54
CA SER A 209 8.72 -16.87 18.39
C SER A 209 8.38 -15.44 18.83
N LYS A 210 8.42 -14.52 17.86
CA LYS A 210 8.00 -13.12 18.02
C LYS A 210 8.66 -12.39 19.21
N PRO A 211 9.99 -12.46 19.41
CA PRO A 211 10.64 -11.70 20.46
C PRO A 211 10.44 -10.20 20.23
N ARG A 212 9.87 -9.51 21.21
CA ARG A 212 9.47 -8.11 21.13
C ARG A 212 9.94 -7.31 22.32
N ILE A 213 10.26 -6.04 22.09
CA ILE A 213 10.22 -5.01 23.12
C ILE A 213 8.92 -4.24 22.95
N ILE A 214 8.15 -4.11 24.02
CA ILE A 214 6.87 -3.42 24.02
C ILE A 214 6.77 -2.42 25.18
N TYR A 215 5.97 -1.39 24.97
CA TYR A 215 5.54 -0.44 25.99
C TYR A 215 4.01 -0.48 26.06
N PRO A 216 3.42 -1.23 27.01
CA PRO A 216 1.97 -1.43 27.07
C PRO A 216 1.17 -0.14 27.26
N ALA A 217 1.80 0.91 27.79
CA ALA A 217 1.25 2.24 27.93
C ALA A 217 2.30 3.30 27.59
N GLN A 218 1.84 4.47 27.17
CA GLN A 218 2.71 5.63 26.97
C GLN A 218 3.40 6.01 28.27
N ASN A 219 4.73 6.06 28.26
CA ASN A 219 5.54 6.47 29.38
C ASN A 219 6.41 7.66 28.97
N ALA A 220 6.26 8.78 29.66
CA ALA A 220 7.04 10.00 29.40
C ALA A 220 8.54 9.80 29.65
N ASN A 221 8.90 8.86 30.54
CA ASN A 221 10.27 8.52 30.89
C ASN A 221 10.83 7.36 30.06
N ALA A 222 10.09 6.82 29.09
CA ALA A 222 10.60 5.75 28.24
C ALA A 222 11.77 6.24 27.37
N THR A 223 12.75 5.36 27.20
CA THR A 223 13.95 5.56 26.38
C THR A 223 13.95 4.59 25.20
N ASP A 224 14.67 4.94 24.13
CA ASP A 224 14.89 3.98 23.06
C ASP A 224 15.91 2.93 23.53
N ILE A 225 15.83 1.72 23.00
CA ILE A 225 16.65 0.58 23.42
C ILE A 225 17.40 0.03 22.22
N THR A 226 18.70 -0.22 22.37
CA THR A 226 19.44 -1.15 21.49
C THR A 226 19.78 -2.39 22.30
N LEU A 227 19.63 -3.57 21.69
CA LEU A 227 20.07 -4.81 22.31
C LEU A 227 20.82 -5.71 21.32
N LYS A 228 21.72 -6.52 21.88
CA LYS A 228 22.42 -7.58 21.16
C LYS A 228 22.34 -8.88 21.91
N SER A 229 22.14 -9.95 21.14
CA SER A 229 22.09 -11.34 21.59
C SER A 229 20.99 -11.64 22.62
N ILE A 230 20.15 -12.62 22.29
CA ILE A 230 19.23 -13.25 23.24
C ILE A 230 19.55 -14.74 23.29
N ARG A 231 19.59 -15.30 24.50
CA ARG A 231 19.56 -16.74 24.74
C ARG A 231 18.37 -17.12 25.60
N PHE A 232 17.83 -18.31 25.38
CA PHE A 232 16.75 -18.88 26.16
C PHE A 232 17.25 -20.07 26.98
N LYS A 233 16.69 -20.18 28.18
CA LYS A 233 16.90 -21.31 29.08
C LYS A 233 15.56 -21.94 29.43
N ILE A 234 15.48 -23.26 29.34
CA ILE A 234 14.34 -24.05 29.80
C ILE A 234 14.77 -24.81 31.05
N ASN A 235 14.02 -24.64 32.14
CA ASN A 235 14.35 -25.24 33.44
C ASN A 235 15.76 -24.89 33.96
N GLY A 236 16.29 -23.73 33.57
CA GLY A 236 17.61 -23.26 33.96
C GLY A 236 18.76 -23.75 33.08
N GLU A 237 18.50 -24.68 32.16
CA GLU A 237 19.47 -25.22 31.21
C GLU A 237 19.41 -24.45 29.89
N ASP A 238 20.56 -24.23 29.26
CA ASP A 238 20.65 -23.64 27.93
C ASP A 238 19.99 -24.54 26.88
N VAL A 239 19.27 -23.92 25.94
CA VAL A 239 18.73 -24.65 24.79
C VAL A 239 19.87 -25.04 23.87
N VAL A 240 20.08 -26.35 23.73
CA VAL A 240 21.13 -26.91 22.87
C VAL A 240 20.94 -26.42 21.43
N ASN A 241 22.04 -25.94 20.82
CA ASN A 241 22.09 -25.44 19.44
C ASN A 241 21.22 -24.20 19.16
N GLU A 242 20.92 -23.38 20.17
CA GLU A 242 20.25 -22.10 19.98
C GLU A 242 21.11 -21.12 19.15
N THR A 243 20.69 -20.88 17.91
CA THR A 243 21.32 -19.89 17.01
C THR A 243 20.36 -18.79 16.55
N THR A 244 19.05 -19.01 16.65
CA THR A 244 18.01 -18.15 16.05
C THR A 244 18.05 -16.70 16.55
N TYR A 245 18.33 -16.50 17.84
CA TYR A 245 18.36 -15.18 18.47
C TYR A 245 19.74 -14.82 19.04
N HIS A 246 20.74 -15.66 18.79
CA HIS A 246 22.03 -15.60 19.46
C HIS A 246 22.88 -14.38 19.05
N PHE A 247 22.79 -13.91 17.81
CA PHE A 247 23.54 -12.75 17.30
C PHE A 247 22.64 -11.64 16.76
N ILE A 248 21.47 -11.43 17.37
CA ILE A 248 20.60 -10.31 16.97
C ILE A 248 21.28 -8.98 17.33
N GLU A 249 21.03 -7.96 16.52
CA GLU A 249 21.30 -6.56 16.81
C GLU A 249 20.05 -5.78 16.41
N ALA A 250 19.33 -5.27 17.41
CA ALA A 250 18.01 -4.69 17.21
C ALA A 250 17.84 -3.40 18.02
N SER A 251 17.05 -2.48 17.47
CA SER A 251 16.72 -1.20 18.09
C SER A 251 15.21 -1.08 18.25
N ALA A 252 14.74 -0.82 19.47
CA ALA A 252 13.34 -0.58 19.79
C ALA A 252 13.11 0.89 20.16
N ARG A 253 12.14 1.52 19.50
CA ARG A 253 11.75 2.91 19.82
C ARG A 253 10.88 2.95 21.07
N LYS A 254 11.08 3.98 21.89
CA LYS A 254 10.26 4.24 23.07
C LYS A 254 8.77 4.29 22.70
N ASN A 255 7.93 3.77 23.58
CA ASN A 255 6.47 3.78 23.43
C ASN A 255 5.94 3.07 22.16
N GLN A 256 6.74 2.18 21.56
CA GLN A 256 6.34 1.36 20.39
C GLN A 256 6.50 -0.13 20.69
N SER A 257 5.77 -0.96 19.94
CA SER A 257 5.99 -2.41 19.93
C SER A 257 6.95 -2.76 18.80
N THR A 258 8.14 -3.23 19.13
CA THR A 258 9.19 -3.57 18.15
C THR A 258 9.47 -5.06 18.15
N LEU A 259 9.32 -5.71 16.99
CA LEU A 259 9.80 -7.07 16.77
C LEU A 259 11.32 -7.05 16.61
N LEU A 260 12.01 -7.86 17.41
CA LEU A 260 13.48 -7.86 17.49
C LEU A 260 14.14 -8.75 16.45
N SER A 261 13.49 -9.86 16.11
CA SER A 261 13.95 -10.78 15.08
C SER A 261 12.78 -11.58 14.52
N ALA A 262 12.79 -11.78 13.20
CA ALA A 262 11.90 -12.72 12.54
C ALA A 262 12.49 -14.14 12.64
N GLY A 263 11.65 -15.13 12.92
CA GLY A 263 12.07 -16.52 13.09
C GLY A 263 11.42 -17.17 14.31
N THR A 264 11.55 -18.49 14.40
CA THR A 264 11.06 -19.30 15.52
C THR A 264 12.18 -20.23 15.96
N MET A 265 12.56 -20.15 17.23
CA MET A 265 13.47 -21.11 17.84
C MET A 265 12.68 -22.36 18.25
N VAL A 266 13.26 -23.54 18.01
CA VAL A 266 12.70 -24.82 18.40
C VAL A 266 13.59 -25.46 19.46
N ALA A 267 13.03 -25.72 20.63
CA ALA A 267 13.70 -26.46 21.70
C ALA A 267 13.03 -27.83 21.85
N VAL A 268 13.72 -28.91 21.53
CA VAL A 268 13.20 -30.29 21.63
C VAL A 268 13.52 -30.86 23.00
N GLY A 269 12.54 -31.46 23.66
CA GLY A 269 12.73 -32.03 25.00
C GLY A 269 11.52 -32.75 25.56
N THR A 270 11.62 -33.15 26.83
CA THR A 270 10.50 -33.77 27.57
C THR A 270 9.68 -32.70 28.26
N LEU A 271 8.38 -32.61 27.97
CA LEU A 271 7.48 -31.69 28.67
C LEU A 271 7.25 -32.09 30.13
N ARG A 272 7.19 -31.10 30.99
CA ARG A 272 6.71 -31.18 32.37
C ARG A 272 5.74 -30.02 32.60
N ALA A 273 4.67 -30.26 33.33
CA ALA A 273 3.74 -29.20 33.72
C ALA A 273 4.42 -28.08 34.54
N SER A 274 5.58 -28.38 35.13
CA SER A 274 6.42 -27.46 35.90
C SER A 274 7.44 -26.69 35.06
N ASP A 275 7.43 -26.82 33.72
CA ASP A 275 8.47 -26.19 32.91
C ASP A 275 8.41 -24.67 33.01
N VAL A 276 9.60 -24.10 33.18
CA VAL A 276 9.81 -22.66 33.23
C VAL A 276 10.76 -22.24 32.12
N LEU A 277 10.54 -21.04 31.61
CA LEU A 277 11.37 -20.40 30.61
C LEU A 277 11.94 -19.10 31.17
N SER A 278 13.19 -18.84 30.84
CA SER A 278 13.87 -17.55 31.07
C SER A 278 14.71 -17.23 29.84
N PHE A 279 15.10 -15.98 29.71
CA PHE A 279 16.06 -15.52 28.71
C PHE A 279 17.24 -14.78 29.36
N SER A 280 18.32 -14.58 28.61
CA SER A 280 19.40 -13.65 28.92
C SER A 280 19.73 -12.76 27.74
N ILE A 281 20.18 -11.54 28.04
CA ILE A 281 20.61 -10.57 27.03
C ILE A 281 22.12 -10.35 27.17
N GLY A 282 22.82 -10.33 26.03
CA GLY A 282 24.27 -10.12 26.01
C GLY A 282 24.66 -8.65 26.19
N GLU A 283 24.02 -7.75 25.44
CA GLU A 283 24.23 -6.30 25.55
C GLU A 283 22.89 -5.59 25.45
N ILE A 284 22.65 -4.61 26.32
CA ILE A 284 21.50 -3.70 26.22
C ILE A 284 21.93 -2.29 26.58
N ALA A 285 21.42 -1.30 25.86
CA ALA A 285 21.68 0.10 26.15
C ALA A 285 20.42 0.95 25.95
N ALA A 286 20.23 1.91 26.85
CA ALA A 286 19.30 3.02 26.64
C ALA A 286 19.98 4.05 25.73
N VAL A 287 19.37 4.35 24.59
CA VAL A 287 19.91 5.24 23.56
C VAL A 287 18.90 6.30 23.16
N THR A 288 19.32 7.23 22.31
CA THR A 288 18.43 8.10 21.54
C THR A 288 18.55 7.70 20.08
N LEU A 289 17.51 7.09 19.53
CA LEU A 289 17.50 6.73 18.11
C LEU A 289 17.24 7.99 17.27
N PRO A 290 17.87 8.11 16.09
CA PRO A 290 17.53 9.19 15.17
C PRO A 290 16.03 9.12 14.85
N PRO A 291 15.36 10.25 14.61
CA PRO A 291 13.96 10.24 14.20
C PRO A 291 13.78 9.31 12.99
N PRO A 292 12.64 8.61 12.89
CA PRO A 292 12.38 7.78 11.72
C PRO A 292 12.48 8.64 10.45
N PRO A 293 12.94 8.08 9.32
CA PRO A 293 12.95 8.81 8.05
C PRO A 293 11.54 9.36 7.78
N PRO A 294 11.41 10.59 7.25
CA PRO A 294 10.10 11.08 6.83
C PRO A 294 9.48 10.11 5.82
N GLY A 295 8.17 9.90 5.94
CA GLY A 295 7.42 9.10 4.98
C GLY A 295 7.44 9.70 3.58
N PRO A 296 6.99 8.95 2.56
CA PRO A 296 6.86 9.47 1.22
C PRO A 296 5.86 10.64 1.19
N THR A 297 6.01 11.50 0.20
CA THR A 297 5.16 12.68 0.02
C THR A 297 4.37 12.59 -1.28
N ALA A 298 3.11 13.00 -1.28
CA ALA A 298 2.30 13.15 -2.49
C ALA A 298 2.16 14.64 -2.90
N SER A 299 2.23 14.90 -4.20
CA SER A 299 2.11 16.25 -4.79
C SER A 299 1.60 16.18 -6.23
N PHE A 300 1.04 17.27 -6.75
CA PHE A 300 0.79 17.40 -8.18
C PHE A 300 2.10 17.61 -8.95
N GLU A 301 2.23 17.02 -10.14
CA GLU A 301 3.33 17.33 -11.06
C GLU A 301 3.03 18.66 -11.80
N LEU A 302 3.92 19.64 -11.68
CA LEU A 302 3.80 20.93 -12.35
C LEU A 302 4.11 20.78 -13.85
N ALA A 303 3.05 20.91 -14.66
CA ALA A 303 2.99 20.98 -16.13
C ALA A 303 2.78 19.65 -16.89
N THR A 304 1.52 19.34 -17.20
CA THR A 304 0.94 19.53 -18.54
C THR A 304 -0.51 19.03 -18.52
N THR A 305 -1.46 19.95 -18.44
CA THR A 305 -2.85 19.67 -18.78
C THR A 305 -2.87 19.25 -20.25
N THR A 306 -2.86 17.93 -20.52
CA THR A 306 -2.93 17.41 -21.88
C THR A 306 -4.41 17.31 -22.25
N LEU A 307 -4.85 18.18 -23.15
CA LEU A 307 -6.11 17.99 -23.86
C LEU A 307 -5.93 16.84 -24.85
N SER A 308 -6.81 15.85 -24.80
CA SER A 308 -6.94 14.85 -25.86
C SER A 308 -7.34 15.54 -27.17
N THR A 309 -6.45 15.60 -28.16
CA THR A 309 -6.63 16.39 -29.38
C THR A 309 -7.21 15.62 -30.57
N GLU A 310 -7.61 14.35 -30.46
CA GLU A 310 -8.14 13.61 -31.63
C GLU A 310 -9.67 13.49 -31.62
N ALA A 311 -10.30 14.17 -32.58
CA ALA A 311 -11.72 14.03 -32.85
C ALA A 311 -12.01 12.60 -33.35
N GLY A 312 -12.64 11.77 -32.53
CA GLY A 312 -13.15 10.45 -32.92
C GLY A 312 -12.58 9.25 -32.16
N THR A 313 -11.66 9.45 -31.21
CA THR A 313 -11.25 8.43 -30.23
C THR A 313 -11.62 8.95 -28.83
N SER A 314 -12.33 8.16 -28.03
CA SER A 314 -12.56 8.51 -26.62
C SER A 314 -11.24 8.35 -25.87
N ASP A 315 -10.44 9.42 -25.79
CA ASP A 315 -9.19 9.45 -25.01
C ASP A 315 -9.42 9.55 -23.49
N CYS A 316 -10.66 9.39 -23.04
CA CYS A 316 -11.02 9.24 -21.64
C CYS A 316 -10.88 7.77 -21.23
N PRO A 317 -10.51 7.46 -19.96
CA PRO A 317 -10.33 6.07 -19.53
C PRO A 317 -11.63 5.27 -19.68
N ASN A 318 -11.51 4.02 -20.11
CA ASN A 318 -12.59 3.05 -20.02
C ASN A 318 -12.87 2.71 -18.54
N ASP A 319 -14.05 2.18 -18.25
CA ASP A 319 -14.31 1.59 -16.94
C ASP A 319 -13.41 0.37 -16.70
N SER A 320 -13.46 -0.19 -15.49
CA SER A 320 -12.74 -1.41 -15.12
C SER A 320 -13.10 -2.64 -15.98
N GLU A 321 -14.16 -2.55 -16.80
CA GLU A 321 -14.66 -3.59 -17.68
C GLU A 321 -14.28 -3.33 -19.15
N GLY A 322 -13.54 -2.25 -19.43
CA GLY A 322 -13.08 -1.89 -20.76
C GLY A 322 -14.13 -1.19 -21.62
N ASN A 323 -15.28 -0.81 -21.06
CA ASN A 323 -16.28 -0.03 -21.77
C ASN A 323 -15.87 1.44 -21.79
N PRO A 324 -16.03 2.14 -22.92
CA PRO A 324 -15.90 3.61 -22.95
C PRO A 324 -16.86 4.21 -21.93
N LEU A 325 -16.32 4.90 -20.91
CA LEU A 325 -17.12 5.66 -19.94
C LEU A 325 -17.80 6.88 -20.56
N VAL A 326 -17.60 7.09 -21.87
CA VAL A 326 -17.86 8.34 -22.57
C VAL A 326 -18.32 8.07 -24.00
N THR A 327 -19.31 8.82 -24.46
CA THR A 327 -19.83 8.81 -25.84
C THR A 327 -18.94 9.65 -26.78
N ASN A 328 -18.93 9.32 -28.07
CA ASN A 328 -18.11 10.00 -29.09
C ASN A 328 -18.24 11.53 -29.03
N GLY A 329 -17.14 12.25 -28.73
CA GLY A 329 -17.04 13.71 -28.82
C GLY A 329 -16.45 14.41 -27.59
N ASP A 330 -16.46 13.77 -26.43
CA ASP A 330 -16.04 14.39 -25.16
C ASP A 330 -14.51 14.47 -25.02
N LYS A 331 -14.01 15.58 -24.46
CA LYS A 331 -12.57 15.81 -24.21
C LYS A 331 -12.24 15.52 -22.76
N CYS A 332 -11.05 14.97 -22.50
CA CYS A 332 -10.54 14.77 -21.14
C CYS A 332 -9.29 15.60 -20.85
N ILE A 333 -9.16 15.99 -19.58
CA ILE A 333 -8.00 16.63 -18.98
C ILE A 333 -7.45 15.72 -17.87
N TYR A 334 -6.13 15.58 -17.80
CA TYR A 334 -5.46 14.79 -16.77
C TYR A 334 -4.67 15.68 -15.80
N ALA A 335 -4.90 15.50 -14.50
CA ALA A 335 -4.09 16.08 -13.44
C ALA A 335 -3.26 14.98 -12.76
N LYS A 336 -1.95 15.03 -12.93
CA LYS A 336 -1.04 13.97 -12.47
C LYS A 336 -0.60 14.20 -11.02
N VAL A 337 -0.73 13.16 -10.21
CA VAL A 337 -0.29 13.09 -8.81
C VAL A 337 0.89 12.13 -8.73
N VAL A 338 1.96 12.58 -8.08
CA VAL A 338 3.22 11.85 -7.96
C VAL A 338 3.60 11.63 -6.49
N LEU A 339 4.19 10.47 -6.22
CA LEU A 339 4.82 10.15 -4.95
C LEU A 339 6.33 10.43 -5.04
N SER A 340 6.93 10.95 -3.98
CA SER A 340 8.37 11.26 -3.97
C SER A 340 9.29 10.05 -4.04
N ARG A 341 8.77 8.85 -3.76
CA ARG A 341 9.46 7.57 -3.92
C ARG A 341 8.45 6.41 -4.03
N PRO A 342 8.84 5.27 -4.61
CA PRO A 342 8.03 4.05 -4.62
C PRO A 342 7.71 3.57 -3.20
N ILE A 343 6.57 2.89 -3.06
CA ILE A 343 6.10 2.28 -1.81
C ILE A 343 5.85 0.79 -2.05
N ASP A 344 6.31 -0.07 -1.15
CA ASP A 344 6.25 -1.53 -1.33
C ASP A 344 4.87 -2.15 -0.98
N THR A 345 3.92 -1.31 -0.59
CA THR A 345 2.54 -1.68 -0.24
C THR A 345 1.55 -0.73 -0.92
N PHE A 346 0.26 -1.10 -0.93
CA PHE A 346 -0.79 -0.20 -1.40
C PHE A 346 -0.81 1.11 -0.62
N SER A 347 -1.09 2.21 -1.33
CA SER A 347 -1.31 3.51 -0.72
C SER A 347 -2.45 4.25 -1.39
N ALA A 348 -3.03 5.21 -0.69
CA ALA A 348 -4.20 5.97 -1.13
C ALA A 348 -4.01 7.46 -0.87
N VAL A 349 -4.19 8.28 -1.91
CA VAL A 349 -4.14 9.74 -1.83
C VAL A 349 -5.54 10.29 -2.07
N GLY A 350 -6.11 10.96 -1.08
CA GLY A 350 -7.39 11.66 -1.18
C GLY A 350 -7.23 13.01 -1.89
N PHE A 351 -8.26 13.43 -2.62
CA PHE A 351 -8.30 14.75 -3.26
C PHE A 351 -9.72 15.32 -3.29
N SER A 352 -9.86 16.63 -3.37
CA SER A 352 -11.16 17.33 -3.43
C SER A 352 -11.12 18.50 -4.41
N ILE A 353 -12.31 19.02 -4.72
CA ILE A 353 -12.47 20.28 -5.46
C ILE A 353 -12.60 21.41 -4.43
N ASP A 354 -11.76 22.42 -4.57
CA ASP A 354 -11.83 23.64 -3.76
C ASP A 354 -12.86 24.61 -4.37
N ASN A 355 -14.04 24.66 -3.76
CA ASN A 355 -15.16 25.51 -4.20
C ASN A 355 -14.87 27.01 -4.08
N GLY A 356 -13.88 27.43 -3.29
CA GLY A 356 -13.57 28.86 -3.10
C GLY A 356 -12.85 29.51 -4.27
N GLY A 357 -12.26 28.72 -5.17
CA GLY A 357 -11.47 29.16 -6.33
C GLY A 357 -11.84 28.46 -7.64
N THR A 358 -13.02 27.87 -7.70
CA THR A 358 -13.54 27.15 -8.87
C THR A 358 -14.66 27.99 -9.49
N THR A 359 -14.55 28.33 -10.77
CA THR A 359 -15.62 29.00 -11.52
C THR A 359 -16.53 28.01 -12.23
N ALA A 360 -16.01 26.81 -12.54
CA ALA A 360 -16.78 25.76 -13.17
C ALA A 360 -17.82 25.16 -12.21
N ARG A 361 -19.00 24.87 -12.72
CA ARG A 361 -20.10 24.27 -11.98
C ARG A 361 -19.86 22.78 -11.79
N VAL A 362 -19.69 22.44 -10.51
CA VAL A 362 -19.50 21.06 -10.03
C VAL A 362 -20.72 20.21 -10.41
N PRO A 363 -20.56 18.88 -10.59
CA PRO A 363 -21.68 17.93 -10.45
C PRO A 363 -22.38 18.10 -9.11
N CYS A 364 -23.43 18.91 -9.09
CA CYS A 364 -24.43 18.81 -8.05
C CYS A 364 -25.80 18.89 -8.71
N CYS A 365 -26.71 18.06 -8.21
CA CYS A 365 -28.10 18.19 -8.54
C CYS A 365 -28.67 19.26 -7.62
N SER A 366 -29.27 20.32 -8.16
CA SER A 366 -30.07 21.22 -7.35
C SER A 366 -31.31 20.43 -6.90
N GLN A 367 -31.48 20.26 -5.59
CA GLN A 367 -32.71 19.70 -5.05
C GLN A 367 -33.77 20.80 -5.09
N ILE A 368 -34.78 20.61 -5.94
CA ILE A 368 -35.98 21.44 -5.89
C ILE A 368 -37.04 20.64 -5.14
N ILE A 369 -37.63 21.26 -4.14
CA ILE A 369 -38.81 20.73 -3.45
C ILE A 369 -40.00 21.03 -4.36
N ASP A 370 -40.61 19.99 -4.92
CA ASP A 370 -41.85 20.11 -5.68
C ASP A 370 -43.02 20.47 -4.74
N ILE A 371 -44.12 20.98 -5.29
CA ILE A 371 -45.36 21.35 -4.59
C ILE A 371 -46.02 20.21 -3.79
N ASN A 372 -45.55 18.97 -3.95
CA ASN A 372 -45.96 17.80 -3.16
C ASN A 372 -45.02 17.49 -1.97
N ASP A 373 -44.08 18.39 -1.63
CA ASP A 373 -42.96 18.14 -0.70
C ASP A 373 -42.05 16.98 -1.14
N GLU A 374 -42.08 16.63 -2.43
CA GLU A 374 -41.24 15.59 -3.00
C GLU A 374 -39.94 16.21 -3.51
N THR A 375 -38.82 15.85 -2.88
CA THR A 375 -37.49 16.29 -3.29
C THR A 375 -37.15 15.66 -4.63
N THR A 376 -37.08 16.47 -5.68
CA THR A 376 -36.60 15.99 -6.99
C THR A 376 -35.19 16.53 -7.23
N GLU A 377 -34.25 15.63 -7.51
CA GLU A 377 -32.95 16.03 -8.07
C GLU A 377 -33.15 16.59 -9.46
N VAL A 378 -32.90 17.89 -9.60
CA VAL A 378 -32.67 18.48 -10.92
C VAL A 378 -31.20 18.25 -11.23
N ARG A 379 -30.92 17.37 -12.20
CA ARG A 379 -29.57 17.27 -12.76
C ARG A 379 -29.23 18.64 -13.34
N ASN A 380 -28.15 19.24 -12.86
CA ASN A 380 -27.69 20.52 -13.38
C ASN A 380 -27.33 20.34 -14.86
N TYR A 381 -28.05 21.05 -15.73
CA TYR A 381 -27.86 21.06 -17.19
C TYR A 381 -26.74 22.02 -17.61
N ASP A 382 -26.09 22.63 -16.63
CA ASP A 382 -25.05 23.65 -16.71
C ASP A 382 -23.88 23.13 -15.87
N ARG A 383 -23.29 22.05 -16.37
CA ARG A 383 -22.30 21.25 -15.66
C ARG A 383 -21.15 21.09 -16.61
N ASP A 384 -20.04 21.73 -16.30
CA ASP A 384 -18.94 21.88 -17.26
C ASP A 384 -17.98 20.68 -17.25
N PHE A 385 -18.01 19.89 -16.17
CA PHE A 385 -17.07 18.78 -16.02
C PHE A 385 -17.55 17.61 -15.15
N ASP A 386 -16.92 16.46 -15.35
CA ASP A 386 -17.05 15.25 -14.53
C ASP A 386 -15.71 14.67 -14.11
N ILE A 387 -15.64 14.14 -12.88
CA ILE A 387 -14.51 13.33 -12.46
C ILE A 387 -14.81 11.89 -12.84
N VAL A 388 -13.99 11.32 -13.72
CA VAL A 388 -14.15 9.94 -14.17
C VAL A 388 -13.97 9.01 -12.96
N GLY A 389 -14.93 8.10 -12.74
CA GLY A 389 -14.92 7.18 -11.59
C GLY A 389 -16.04 7.41 -10.56
N ASN A 390 -17.10 8.15 -10.90
CA ASN A 390 -18.35 8.26 -10.14
C ASN A 390 -18.17 8.59 -8.64
N GLY A 391 -17.37 9.60 -8.31
CA GLY A 391 -17.28 10.15 -6.95
C GLY A 391 -16.24 9.53 -6.02
N SER A 392 -15.34 8.67 -6.52
CA SER A 392 -14.15 8.27 -5.76
C SER A 392 -13.09 9.37 -5.77
N PHE A 393 -13.09 10.21 -4.73
CA PHE A 393 -12.11 11.26 -4.43
C PHE A 393 -10.80 10.69 -3.86
N THR A 394 -10.36 9.55 -4.37
CA THR A 394 -9.19 8.83 -3.86
C THR A 394 -8.47 8.12 -4.99
N LEU A 395 -7.17 8.37 -5.10
CA LEU A 395 -6.25 7.67 -5.99
C LEU A 395 -5.59 6.53 -5.22
N ARG A 396 -5.73 5.30 -5.72
CA ARG A 396 -5.01 4.15 -5.20
C ARG A 396 -3.73 3.95 -6.00
N PHE A 397 -2.60 3.82 -5.32
CA PHE A 397 -1.31 3.42 -5.89
C PHE A 397 -1.03 1.97 -5.51
N ASP A 398 -0.72 1.15 -6.51
CA ASP A 398 -0.26 -0.21 -6.30
C ASP A 398 1.23 -0.24 -5.89
N PRO A 399 1.76 -1.34 -5.32
CA PRO A 399 3.15 -1.41 -4.93
C PRO A 399 4.09 -1.00 -6.06
N THR A 400 5.12 -0.23 -5.73
CA THR A 400 6.12 0.37 -6.62
C THR A 400 5.64 1.48 -7.55
N GLU A 401 4.33 1.72 -7.63
CA GLU A 401 3.77 2.79 -8.44
C GLU A 401 4.02 4.17 -7.79
N THR A 402 4.49 5.12 -8.59
CA THR A 402 4.77 6.49 -8.12
C THR A 402 3.90 7.55 -8.76
N GLU A 403 3.04 7.18 -9.70
CA GLU A 403 2.30 8.13 -10.53
C GLU A 403 0.88 7.66 -10.80
N LYS A 404 -0.10 8.54 -10.61
CA LYS A 404 -1.49 8.35 -11.02
C LYS A 404 -2.05 9.65 -11.59
N SER A 405 -3.08 9.54 -12.42
CA SER A 405 -3.76 10.72 -12.97
C SER A 405 -5.22 10.75 -12.54
N ILE A 406 -5.67 11.93 -12.13
CA ILE A 406 -7.09 12.26 -12.03
C ILE A 406 -7.56 12.60 -13.45
N ALA A 407 -8.58 11.89 -13.93
CA ALA A 407 -9.20 12.17 -15.23
C ALA A 407 -10.44 13.03 -15.04
N ILE A 408 -10.46 14.17 -15.73
CA ILE A 408 -11.54 15.16 -15.71
C ILE A 408 -12.13 15.19 -17.12
N ARG A 409 -13.37 14.74 -17.25
CA ARG A 409 -14.14 14.85 -18.48
C ARG A 409 -14.73 16.24 -18.58
N ILE A 410 -14.53 16.90 -19.72
CA ILE A 410 -15.23 18.13 -20.08
C ILE A 410 -16.59 17.73 -20.64
N ILE A 411 -17.65 18.32 -20.12
CA ILE A 411 -19.02 18.08 -20.55
C ILE A 411 -19.40 19.20 -21.51
N ASN A 412 -20.02 18.84 -22.64
CA ASN A 412 -20.61 19.82 -23.55
C ASN A 412 -22.05 20.05 -23.12
N ASP A 413 -22.40 21.26 -22.74
CA ASP A 413 -23.74 21.56 -22.27
C ASP A 413 -24.50 22.49 -23.23
N GLN A 414 -25.43 23.31 -22.73
CA GLN A 414 -26.29 24.18 -23.56
C GLN A 414 -26.15 25.65 -23.17
N ARG A 415 -25.27 25.99 -22.23
CA ARG A 415 -25.02 27.34 -21.78
C ARG A 415 -23.77 27.87 -22.46
N ASP A 416 -23.88 29.01 -23.14
CA ASP A 416 -22.72 29.69 -23.73
C ASP A 416 -22.05 30.55 -22.66
N ASP A 417 -21.06 29.99 -21.96
CA ASP A 417 -20.27 30.76 -21.00
C ASP A 417 -19.10 31.43 -21.73
N ALA A 418 -19.17 32.75 -21.88
CA ALA A 418 -18.26 33.56 -22.70
C ALA A 418 -16.74 33.50 -22.35
N ALA A 419 -16.33 32.68 -21.38
CA ALA A 419 -14.94 32.49 -20.98
C ALA A 419 -14.68 31.07 -20.46
N ASN A 420 -13.47 30.56 -20.72
CA ASN A 420 -12.97 29.34 -20.08
C ASN A 420 -13.10 29.41 -18.57
N GLU A 421 -13.49 28.29 -17.99
CA GLU A 421 -13.69 28.16 -16.57
C GLU A 421 -12.52 27.45 -15.89
N THR A 422 -12.55 27.41 -14.57
CA THR A 422 -11.46 26.85 -13.78
C THR A 422 -11.97 25.94 -12.67
N ILE A 423 -11.23 24.86 -12.42
CA ILE A 423 -11.40 23.97 -11.28
C ILE A 423 -10.09 23.99 -10.49
N THR A 424 -10.18 24.20 -9.19
CA THR A 424 -9.02 24.02 -8.30
C THR A 424 -9.11 22.66 -7.61
N LEU A 425 -8.21 21.74 -7.94
CA LEU A 425 -8.05 20.47 -7.22
C LEU A 425 -7.12 20.67 -6.02
N ARG A 426 -7.40 19.94 -4.93
CA ARG A 426 -6.56 19.90 -3.73
C ARG A 426 -6.33 18.46 -3.28
N LEU A 427 -5.10 18.12 -2.87
CA LEU A 427 -4.81 16.87 -2.18
C LEU A 427 -5.11 17.04 -0.68
N ASP A 428 -5.81 16.06 -0.09
CA ASP A 428 -6.27 16.14 1.30
C ASP A 428 -5.48 15.20 2.22
N ASP A 429 -5.59 13.89 2.00
CA ASP A 429 -5.03 12.85 2.87
C ASP A 429 -4.09 11.91 2.12
N PHE A 430 -3.11 11.33 2.82
CA PHE A 430 -2.23 10.29 2.27
C PHE A 430 -2.08 9.12 3.27
N LEU A 431 -2.64 7.96 2.91
CA LEU A 431 -2.68 6.76 3.73
C LEU A 431 -1.84 5.64 3.10
N ILE A 432 -1.09 4.90 3.92
CA ILE A 432 -0.27 3.77 3.49
C ILE A 432 -0.71 2.52 4.27
N ALA A 433 -0.98 1.42 3.57
CA ALA A 433 -1.55 0.21 4.18
C ALA A 433 -0.64 -0.44 5.24
N SER A 434 0.68 -0.21 5.17
CA SER A 434 1.65 -0.66 6.17
C SER A 434 1.55 0.07 7.51
N GLY A 435 0.77 1.16 7.59
CA GLY A 435 0.71 2.05 8.76
C GLY A 435 1.84 3.07 8.81
N GLU A 436 2.66 3.17 7.76
CA GLU A 436 3.57 4.31 7.57
C GLU A 436 2.77 5.61 7.36
N ASN A 437 3.29 6.72 7.90
CA ASN A 437 2.69 8.03 7.69
C ASN A 437 3.16 8.61 6.36
N GLY A 438 2.29 8.65 5.35
CA GLY A 438 2.46 9.52 4.20
C GLY A 438 2.15 10.98 4.56
N SER A 439 2.64 11.93 3.78
CA SER A 439 2.24 13.35 3.91
C SER A 439 2.02 14.03 2.57
N ILE A 440 1.18 15.08 2.55
CA ILE A 440 1.04 15.96 1.40
C ILE A 440 2.12 17.04 1.50
N ALA A 441 2.93 17.21 0.45
CA ALA A 441 3.99 18.21 0.42
C ALA A 441 4.13 18.86 -0.97
N GLY A 442 4.93 19.92 -1.09
CA GLY A 442 5.15 20.60 -2.37
C GLY A 442 3.87 21.25 -2.91
N GLN A 443 3.50 20.92 -4.15
CA GLN A 443 2.33 21.45 -4.85
C GLN A 443 1.08 20.65 -4.46
N SER A 444 0.34 21.09 -3.44
CA SER A 444 -0.88 20.41 -2.95
C SER A 444 -2.17 20.84 -3.67
N THR A 445 -2.11 21.91 -4.46
CA THR A 445 -3.24 22.39 -5.28
C THR A 445 -2.87 22.47 -6.75
N HIS A 446 -3.86 22.21 -7.62
CA HIS A 446 -3.70 22.26 -9.06
C HIS A 446 -4.89 22.95 -9.71
N LEU A 447 -4.61 24.01 -10.47
CA LEU A 447 -5.62 24.72 -11.24
C LEU A 447 -5.77 24.07 -12.62
N VAL A 448 -6.99 23.68 -12.95
CA VAL A 448 -7.36 23.12 -14.24
C VAL A 448 -8.23 24.12 -14.98
N ASN A 449 -7.86 24.45 -16.21
CA ASN A 449 -8.71 25.25 -17.09
C ASN A 449 -9.65 24.31 -17.86
N ILE A 450 -10.95 24.52 -17.72
CA ILE A 450 -11.97 23.89 -18.54
C ILE A 450 -12.21 24.81 -19.74
N PRO A 451 -11.81 24.40 -20.96
CA PRO A 451 -12.14 25.15 -22.15
C PRO A 451 -13.65 25.20 -22.29
N ASP A 452 -14.17 26.40 -22.54
CA ASP A 452 -15.53 26.55 -23.05
C ASP A 452 -15.64 25.74 -24.36
N ASN A 453 -16.54 24.77 -24.37
CA ASN A 453 -16.84 23.93 -25.51
C ASN A 453 -18.21 24.23 -26.11
N ASP A 454 -18.95 25.16 -25.53
CA ASP A 454 -20.29 25.49 -25.96
C ASP A 454 -20.25 26.44 -27.16
N ALA A 455 -21.04 26.09 -28.17
CA ALA A 455 -21.07 26.88 -29.38
C ALA A 455 -21.96 28.09 -29.17
N ALA A 456 -21.35 29.28 -29.16
CA ALA A 456 -22.06 30.54 -29.19
C ALA A 456 -23.23 30.52 -30.20
N PRO A 457 -24.38 31.13 -29.87
CA PRO A 457 -25.52 31.16 -30.76
C PRO A 457 -25.12 31.70 -32.15
N GLY A 458 -25.60 31.06 -33.21
CA GLY A 458 -25.40 31.58 -34.56
C GLY A 458 -25.99 32.98 -34.69
N ALA A 459 -25.45 33.82 -35.60
CA ALA A 459 -25.86 35.23 -35.78
C ALA A 459 -27.37 35.45 -36.10
N PHE A 460 -28.12 34.39 -36.36
CA PHE A 460 -29.55 34.39 -36.66
C PHE A 460 -30.34 33.36 -35.83
N GLU A 461 -29.70 32.76 -34.83
CA GLU A 461 -30.32 31.82 -33.91
C GLU A 461 -31.15 32.60 -32.90
N VAL A 462 -32.37 32.12 -32.60
CA VAL A 462 -33.21 32.74 -31.56
C VAL A 462 -32.64 32.36 -30.21
N THR A 463 -32.28 33.35 -29.39
CA THR A 463 -31.66 33.13 -28.08
C THR A 463 -32.67 33.21 -26.93
N LEU A 464 -32.33 32.70 -25.74
CA LEU A 464 -33.17 32.86 -24.56
C LEU A 464 -33.35 34.35 -24.22
N THR A 465 -32.28 35.14 -24.36
CA THR A 465 -32.33 36.60 -24.23
C THR A 465 -33.35 37.23 -25.21
N ASP A 466 -33.47 36.74 -26.45
CA ASP A 466 -34.48 37.22 -27.39
C ASP A 466 -35.92 36.88 -26.98
N LEU A 467 -36.12 35.74 -26.33
CA LEU A 467 -37.43 35.33 -25.82
C LEU A 467 -37.80 36.09 -24.52
N MET A 468 -36.81 36.46 -23.71
CA MET A 468 -36.98 37.09 -22.39
C MET A 468 -36.91 38.62 -22.39
N LYS A 469 -36.33 39.26 -23.42
CA LYS A 469 -36.28 40.73 -23.51
C LYS A 469 -37.69 41.34 -23.50
N PRO A 470 -37.86 42.63 -23.16
CA PRO A 470 -39.16 43.27 -23.23
C PRO A 470 -39.84 43.08 -24.59
N ASN A 471 -41.07 42.57 -24.58
CA ASN A 471 -41.84 42.14 -25.76
C ASN A 471 -41.36 40.84 -26.45
N GLY A 472 -40.42 40.11 -25.87
CA GLY A 472 -40.07 38.75 -26.29
C GLY A 472 -41.21 37.76 -26.06
N ALA A 473 -41.14 36.58 -26.67
CA ALA A 473 -42.23 35.60 -26.58
C ALA A 473 -42.51 35.13 -25.13
N PHE A 474 -41.47 34.86 -24.34
CA PHE A 474 -41.64 34.45 -22.94
C PHE A 474 -42.05 35.61 -22.04
N ASP A 475 -41.47 36.79 -22.23
CA ASP A 475 -41.86 38.00 -21.48
C ASP A 475 -43.36 38.32 -21.68
N ARG A 476 -43.83 38.36 -22.93
CA ARG A 476 -45.22 38.72 -23.26
C ARG A 476 -46.25 37.73 -22.72
N PHE A 477 -45.96 36.45 -22.82
CA PHE A 477 -47.00 35.41 -22.70
C PHE A 477 -46.83 34.47 -21.52
N CYS A 478 -45.64 34.36 -20.93
CA CYS A 478 -45.32 33.29 -20.00
C CYS A 478 -44.88 33.79 -18.62
N VAL A 479 -43.90 34.70 -18.56
CA VAL A 479 -43.23 35.11 -17.30
C VAL A 479 -44.21 35.67 -16.28
N ARG A 480 -45.22 36.43 -16.72
CA ARG A 480 -46.24 37.01 -15.83
C ARG A 480 -46.93 35.97 -14.92
N CYS A 481 -47.16 34.76 -15.43
CA CYS A 481 -47.82 33.68 -14.68
C CYS A 481 -46.81 32.71 -14.06
N HIS A 482 -45.66 32.52 -14.70
CA HIS A 482 -44.63 31.53 -14.35
C HIS A 482 -43.38 32.20 -13.76
N HIS A 483 -43.51 32.81 -12.58
CA HIS A 483 -42.38 33.25 -11.76
C HIS A 483 -42.72 33.07 -10.27
N ARG A 484 -41.73 32.86 -9.41
CA ARG A 484 -41.94 32.52 -7.97
C ARG A 484 -42.81 33.51 -7.21
N ASN A 485 -42.84 34.76 -7.66
CA ASN A 485 -43.59 35.85 -7.03
C ASN A 485 -44.93 36.16 -7.71
N SER A 486 -45.42 35.31 -8.62
CA SER A 486 -46.68 35.59 -9.33
C SER A 486 -47.88 35.64 -8.37
N ALA A 487 -48.64 36.73 -8.45
CA ALA A 487 -49.92 36.86 -7.74
C ALA A 487 -50.98 35.89 -8.31
N ASP A 488 -50.86 35.55 -9.59
CA ASP A 488 -51.71 34.62 -10.30
C ASP A 488 -51.25 33.17 -10.01
N GLN A 489 -51.98 32.47 -9.14
CA GLN A 489 -51.65 31.11 -8.67
C GLN A 489 -51.62 30.02 -9.78
N LEU A 490 -51.89 30.37 -11.03
CA LEU A 490 -52.12 29.43 -12.14
C LEU A 490 -50.83 28.89 -12.79
N GLY A 491 -49.66 29.43 -12.46
CA GLY A 491 -48.37 29.08 -13.10
C GLY A 491 -47.19 28.79 -12.16
N ARG A 492 -47.44 28.65 -10.85
CA ARG A 492 -46.39 28.52 -9.81
C ARG A 492 -45.62 27.20 -9.81
N GLU A 493 -45.93 26.27 -10.72
CA GLU A 493 -45.25 24.98 -10.82
C GLU A 493 -43.76 25.10 -11.16
N TYR A 494 -43.32 26.25 -11.70
CA TYR A 494 -41.91 26.56 -11.97
C TYR A 494 -41.69 28.05 -12.26
N ASP A 495 -40.45 28.49 -12.08
CA ASP A 495 -40.03 29.84 -12.44
C ASP A 495 -39.45 29.86 -13.86
N MET A 496 -40.09 30.55 -14.80
CA MET A 496 -39.54 30.71 -16.13
C MET A 496 -38.40 31.73 -16.18
N THR A 497 -38.17 32.51 -15.12
CA THR A 497 -37.07 33.49 -15.08
C THR A 497 -35.71 32.86 -14.75
N THR A 498 -35.67 31.56 -14.45
CA THR A 498 -34.43 30.79 -14.26
C THR A 498 -34.32 29.71 -15.32
N TYR A 499 -33.15 29.61 -15.97
CA TYR A 499 -32.93 28.65 -17.06
C TYR A 499 -33.04 27.20 -16.58
N GLU A 500 -32.54 26.93 -15.38
CA GLU A 500 -32.56 25.61 -14.76
C GLU A 500 -34.00 25.10 -14.59
N ASP A 501 -34.93 25.97 -14.17
CA ASP A 501 -36.34 25.62 -14.02
C ASP A 501 -36.99 25.43 -15.40
N LEU A 502 -36.61 26.20 -16.44
CA LEU A 502 -37.15 26.10 -17.80
C LEU A 502 -36.88 24.73 -18.45
N ILE A 503 -35.69 24.17 -18.27
CA ILE A 503 -35.28 22.89 -18.87
C ILE A 503 -35.51 21.70 -17.93
N SER A 504 -35.67 21.94 -16.63
CA SER A 504 -35.98 20.91 -15.63
C SER A 504 -37.17 20.04 -16.06
N LEU A 505 -37.14 18.76 -15.68
CA LEU A 505 -38.24 17.82 -15.88
C LEU A 505 -38.74 17.71 -17.33
N ASN A 506 -37.88 18.00 -18.32
CA ASN A 506 -38.22 18.08 -19.75
C ASN A 506 -39.34 19.10 -20.05
N ARG A 507 -39.39 20.22 -19.32
CA ARG A 507 -40.34 21.31 -19.60
C ARG A 507 -40.10 21.88 -21.00
N PHE A 508 -38.90 22.38 -21.26
CA PHE A 508 -38.35 22.53 -22.59
C PHE A 508 -37.15 21.60 -22.73
N LYS A 509 -37.19 20.69 -23.70
CA LYS A 509 -36.14 19.70 -23.93
C LYS A 509 -35.28 20.15 -25.12
N PRO A 510 -34.00 20.50 -24.90
CA PRO A 510 -33.05 20.83 -25.96
C PRO A 510 -33.14 19.91 -27.19
N GLY A 511 -33.31 20.48 -28.38
CA GLY A 511 -33.35 19.78 -29.66
C GLY A 511 -34.59 18.90 -29.92
N ASP A 512 -35.51 18.78 -28.97
CA ASP A 512 -36.57 17.76 -29.01
C ASP A 512 -37.93 18.37 -28.63
N LEU A 513 -38.63 18.83 -29.66
CA LEU A 513 -39.98 19.39 -29.55
C LEU A 513 -40.99 18.36 -29.02
N ASP A 514 -40.88 17.12 -29.48
CA ASP A 514 -41.89 16.09 -29.20
C ASP A 514 -41.90 15.66 -27.74
N ASN A 515 -40.76 15.76 -27.06
CA ASN A 515 -40.65 15.48 -25.63
C ASN A 515 -40.59 16.74 -24.75
N SER A 516 -40.70 17.94 -25.33
CA SER A 516 -40.82 19.21 -24.61
C SER A 516 -42.24 19.42 -24.07
N LYS A 517 -42.46 19.20 -22.76
CA LYS A 517 -43.80 19.28 -22.14
C LYS A 517 -44.48 20.64 -22.36
N SER A 518 -43.74 21.73 -22.22
CA SER A 518 -44.24 23.09 -22.38
C SER A 518 -44.59 23.38 -23.85
N TRP A 519 -43.80 22.87 -24.80
CA TRP A 519 -44.13 22.98 -26.23
C TRP A 519 -45.42 22.25 -26.58
N ARG A 520 -45.56 20.99 -26.13
CA ARG A 520 -46.80 20.22 -26.32
C ARG A 520 -48.02 20.93 -25.70
N ARG A 521 -47.83 21.56 -24.53
CA ARG A 521 -48.87 22.36 -23.86
C ARG A 521 -49.21 23.65 -24.61
N ILE A 522 -48.24 24.32 -25.23
CA ILE A 522 -48.47 25.45 -26.14
C ILE A 522 -49.34 25.02 -27.32
N LEU A 523 -49.10 23.83 -27.85
CA LEU A 523 -49.86 23.25 -28.96
C LEU A 523 -51.25 22.70 -28.57
N GLY A 524 -51.55 22.61 -27.28
CA GLY A 524 -52.77 21.94 -26.80
C GLY A 524 -52.80 20.44 -27.09
N LEU A 525 -51.64 19.81 -27.22
CA LEU A 525 -51.53 18.36 -27.38
C LEU A 525 -51.83 17.66 -26.04
N ASP A 526 -52.04 16.34 -26.06
CA ASP A 526 -52.33 15.51 -24.88
C ASP A 526 -53.67 15.80 -24.18
N GLY A 527 -54.67 16.28 -24.94
CA GLY A 527 -56.01 16.56 -24.41
C GLY A 527 -56.04 17.72 -23.41
N LYS A 528 -54.97 18.52 -23.39
CA LYS A 528 -54.70 19.60 -22.46
C LYS A 528 -55.03 20.94 -23.15
N GLU A 529 -55.75 21.83 -22.47
CA GLU A 529 -56.00 23.21 -22.98
C GLU A 529 -54.68 23.91 -23.39
N PRO A 530 -54.62 24.57 -24.56
CA PRO A 530 -53.42 25.29 -25.00
C PRO A 530 -52.99 26.37 -24.01
N MET A 531 -51.67 26.56 -23.85
CA MET A 531 -51.09 27.68 -23.11
C MET A 531 -50.48 28.73 -24.06
N PRO A 532 -50.65 30.04 -23.79
CA PRO A 532 -51.44 30.62 -22.69
C PRO A 532 -52.95 30.41 -22.88
N LYS A 533 -53.69 30.42 -21.77
CA LYS A 533 -55.14 30.17 -21.71
C LYS A 533 -55.86 31.11 -22.69
N GLY A 534 -56.54 30.54 -23.68
CA GLY A 534 -57.17 31.29 -24.78
C GLY A 534 -56.49 31.14 -26.15
N GLY A 535 -55.37 30.40 -26.25
CA GLY A 535 -54.76 30.05 -27.54
C GLY A 535 -54.10 31.21 -28.28
N ILE A 536 -53.65 32.23 -27.54
CA ILE A 536 -53.24 33.54 -28.07
C ILE A 536 -51.93 33.48 -28.89
N LEU A 537 -51.15 32.40 -28.81
CA LEU A 537 -50.04 32.13 -29.72
C LEU A 537 -50.57 31.66 -31.10
N ASN A 538 -51.45 32.49 -31.68
CA ASN A 538 -52.12 32.27 -32.94
C ASN A 538 -51.19 32.72 -34.09
N LEU A 539 -51.00 31.84 -35.07
CA LEU A 539 -50.14 32.06 -36.24
C LEU A 539 -50.72 33.09 -37.23
N ASP A 540 -51.97 33.51 -37.06
CA ASP A 540 -52.75 34.20 -38.09
C ASP A 540 -52.63 35.73 -38.10
N GLY A 541 -51.61 36.31 -37.45
CA GLY A 541 -51.46 37.77 -37.30
C GLY A 541 -50.08 38.35 -37.54
N GLY A 542 -49.09 37.55 -37.95
CA GLY A 542 -47.69 37.99 -38.08
C GLY A 542 -46.90 38.00 -36.76
N ASP A 543 -47.44 37.40 -35.69
CA ASP A 543 -46.69 37.17 -34.45
C ASP A 543 -45.80 35.92 -34.59
N THR A 544 -44.49 36.10 -34.46
CA THR A 544 -43.49 35.02 -34.59
C THR A 544 -43.27 34.26 -33.29
N ALA A 545 -43.88 34.66 -32.17
CA ALA A 545 -43.58 34.12 -30.83
C ALA A 545 -43.53 32.59 -30.75
N ARG A 546 -44.49 31.91 -31.38
CA ARG A 546 -44.55 30.44 -31.40
C ARG A 546 -43.41 29.82 -32.21
N GLU A 547 -43.07 30.44 -33.34
CA GLU A 547 -41.95 29.99 -34.17
C GLU A 547 -40.60 30.31 -33.51
N ASP A 548 -40.48 31.46 -32.82
CA ASP A 548 -39.28 31.83 -32.08
C ASP A 548 -38.98 30.82 -30.96
N ILE A 549 -40.00 30.43 -30.18
CA ILE A 549 -39.87 29.38 -29.15
C ILE A 549 -39.51 28.03 -29.80
N ARG A 550 -40.13 27.69 -30.94
CA ARG A 550 -39.83 26.45 -31.67
C ARG A 550 -38.38 26.39 -32.13
N GLN A 551 -37.90 27.48 -32.74
CA GLN A 551 -36.54 27.59 -33.27
C GLN A 551 -35.53 27.52 -32.14
N TRP A 552 -35.76 28.24 -31.03
CA TRP A 552 -34.91 28.13 -29.84
C TRP A 552 -34.83 26.70 -29.31
N ILE A 553 -35.96 25.98 -29.18
CA ILE A 553 -35.91 24.56 -28.73
C ILE A 553 -35.11 23.70 -29.71
N LEU A 554 -35.38 23.81 -31.01
CA LEU A 554 -34.70 23.03 -32.04
C LEU A 554 -33.20 23.32 -32.13
N SER A 555 -32.79 24.53 -31.76
CA SER A 555 -31.38 24.93 -31.75
C SER A 555 -30.63 24.53 -30.47
N GLY A 556 -31.28 23.76 -29.59
CA GLY A 556 -30.69 23.27 -28.34
C GLY A 556 -31.22 23.96 -27.08
N ALA A 557 -32.17 24.90 -27.23
CA ALA A 557 -32.70 25.69 -26.14
C ALA A 557 -31.58 26.38 -25.34
N LYS A 558 -30.58 26.93 -26.03
CA LYS A 558 -29.36 27.45 -25.40
C LYS A 558 -29.64 28.60 -24.42
N ASN A 559 -28.88 28.64 -23.33
CA ASN A 559 -28.83 29.75 -22.39
C ASN A 559 -27.67 30.68 -22.77
N ASN A 560 -27.91 31.99 -22.80
CA ASN A 560 -26.96 32.98 -23.31
C ASN A 560 -26.98 34.27 -22.52
#